data_AF-E5AF14-F1
#
_entry.id   AF-E5AF14-F1
#
_cell.length_a   1.000
_cell.length_b   1.000
_cell.length_c   1.000
_cell.angle_alpha   90.00
_cell.angle_beta   90.00
_cell.angle_gamma   90.00
#
_symmetry.space_group_name_H-M   'P 1'
#
loop_
_entity.id
_entity.type
_entity.pdbx_description
1 polymer ?
#
loop_
_entity_poly.entity_id
_entity_poly.type
_entity_poly.pdbx_seq_one_letter_code
_entity_poly.pdbx_strand_id
1 'polypeptide(L)'
;MSEDNARKLFKLTVNVIRTLLLFPTPSFCDRLHNKARYNPNCRSIINYIPKGTDYPPDSNPDDWNSQFIDELDASYYLKLLANCGFWIGILNVDDSKDDQGYKRKINSPGAWPGYAEDETARPSYSILSTWSEKIWETDIGDDKKAMDEHITFCGQLSTITFVTANQWEIIQPAPTFDVLQHFYQMSTQSAREKGTSSALSYAEAVTRSIDRLQAAKDVINEWKTYCQDIASNFKVEYFGNSASAVDTLFSKDDWSSVDDWSGKCYTDDRNYATWPDLRIWSSTPWSLQRPGLYFLSGTQILADNGSTLAIKEMKEGEKVLASANPVQSALLAKREPVFVKTRLVGFNSEKPLLTISQVYMTTTGLRAVDPHAAQALNPF
;
A
#
# COMPACT_ATOMS: atom_id res chain seq x y z
N MET A 1 35.21 -24.08 18.93
CA MET A 1 35.08 -24.83 17.65
C MET A 1 36.32 -24.50 16.83
N SER A 2 37.06 -25.50 16.30
CA SER A 2 38.21 -25.22 15.44
C SER A 2 37.74 -24.58 14.12
N GLU A 3 38.59 -23.77 13.49
CA GLU A 3 38.32 -23.11 12.21
C GLU A 3 37.93 -24.13 11.11
N ASP A 4 38.59 -25.29 11.11
CA ASP A 4 38.27 -26.41 10.21
C ASP A 4 36.86 -27.00 10.45
N ASN A 5 36.42 -27.07 11.72
CA ASN A 5 35.07 -27.54 12.05
C ASN A 5 34.00 -26.51 11.66
N ALA A 6 34.26 -25.21 11.81
CA ALA A 6 33.36 -24.15 11.35
C ALA A 6 33.22 -24.16 9.82
N ARG A 7 34.33 -24.37 9.09
CA ARG A 7 34.37 -24.50 7.63
C ARG A 7 33.56 -25.70 7.15
N LYS A 8 33.73 -26.87 7.78
CA LYS A 8 32.96 -28.09 7.45
C LYS A 8 31.48 -27.91 7.72
N LEU A 9 31.11 -27.34 8.87
CA LEU A 9 29.72 -27.07 9.23
C LEU A 9 29.08 -26.11 8.22
N PHE A 10 29.78 -25.04 7.82
CA PHE A 10 29.26 -24.08 6.86
C PHE A 10 29.13 -24.66 5.44
N LYS A 11 30.13 -25.43 4.95
CA LYS A 11 30.02 -26.16 3.67
C LYS A 11 28.82 -27.12 3.67
N LEU A 12 28.58 -27.80 4.80
CA LEU A 12 27.40 -28.62 4.99
C LEU A 12 26.12 -27.77 4.94
N THR A 13 26.07 -26.64 5.64
CA THR A 13 24.93 -25.70 5.59
C THR A 13 24.63 -25.21 4.18
N VAL A 14 25.65 -24.83 3.39
CA VAL A 14 25.47 -24.40 1.99
C VAL A 14 24.92 -25.55 1.14
N ASN A 15 25.46 -26.77 1.30
CA ASN A 15 24.93 -27.94 0.60
C ASN A 15 23.48 -28.23 1.01
N VAL A 16 23.15 -28.10 2.29
CA VAL A 16 21.78 -28.25 2.81
C VAL A 16 20.87 -27.18 2.20
N ILE A 17 21.28 -25.90 2.19
CA ILE A 17 20.53 -24.79 1.57
C ILE A 17 20.26 -25.06 0.08
N ARG A 18 21.26 -25.57 -0.66
CA ARG A 18 21.10 -25.98 -2.07
C ARG A 18 20.11 -27.13 -2.27
N THR A 19 19.89 -27.94 -1.23
CA THR A 19 18.91 -29.04 -1.25
C THR A 19 17.55 -28.67 -0.66
N LEU A 20 17.41 -27.48 -0.08
CA LEU A 20 16.10 -27.00 0.39
C LEU A 20 15.17 -26.88 -0.81
N LEU A 21 13.93 -27.33 -0.64
CA LEU A 21 12.88 -27.10 -1.63
C LEU A 21 12.73 -25.59 -1.85
N LEU A 22 12.51 -25.21 -3.10
CA LEU A 22 12.20 -23.83 -3.44
C LEU A 22 11.01 -23.38 -2.60
N PHE A 23 11.11 -22.18 -2.03
CA PHE A 23 9.99 -21.58 -1.34
C PHE A 23 8.82 -21.47 -2.31
N PRO A 24 7.60 -21.93 -1.95
CA PRO A 24 6.46 -21.94 -2.85
C PRO A 24 5.87 -20.53 -2.97
N THR A 25 6.59 -19.62 -3.62
CA THR A 25 6.25 -18.19 -3.71
C THR A 25 4.82 -17.93 -4.19
N PRO A 26 4.31 -18.56 -5.28
CA PRO A 26 2.94 -18.34 -5.72
C PRO A 26 1.91 -18.72 -4.65
N SER A 27 2.12 -19.85 -4.00
CA SER A 27 1.26 -20.36 -2.92
C SER A 27 1.30 -19.43 -1.70
N PHE A 28 2.48 -18.96 -1.31
CA PHE A 28 2.59 -17.96 -0.26
C PHE A 28 1.88 -16.64 -0.61
N CYS A 29 1.95 -16.21 -1.87
CA CYS A 29 1.20 -15.04 -2.35
C CYS A 29 -0.32 -15.26 -2.27
N ASP A 30 -0.83 -16.45 -2.59
CA ASP A 30 -2.25 -16.81 -2.41
C ASP A 30 -2.70 -16.73 -0.94
N ARG A 31 -1.87 -17.24 -0.02
CA ARG A 31 -2.10 -17.14 1.42
C ARG A 31 -2.14 -15.68 1.89
N LEU A 32 -1.17 -14.87 1.47
CA LEU A 32 -1.16 -13.43 1.75
C LEU A 32 -2.38 -12.72 1.18
N HIS A 33 -2.78 -13.07 -0.05
CA HIS A 33 -3.95 -12.53 -0.74
C HIS A 33 -5.23 -12.84 0.04
N ASN A 34 -5.40 -14.09 0.48
CA ASN A 34 -6.55 -14.49 1.28
C ASN A 34 -6.61 -13.67 2.57
N LYS A 35 -5.52 -13.54 3.32
CA LYS A 35 -5.49 -12.73 4.55
C LYS A 35 -5.78 -11.24 4.30
N ALA A 36 -5.17 -10.65 3.27
CA ALA A 36 -5.41 -9.25 2.90
C ALA A 36 -6.87 -9.01 2.48
N ARG A 37 -7.48 -9.96 1.76
CA ARG A 37 -8.91 -9.93 1.39
C ARG A 37 -9.85 -9.96 2.60
N TYR A 38 -9.47 -10.59 3.71
CA TYR A 38 -10.26 -10.61 4.95
C TYR A 38 -10.02 -9.41 5.87
N ASN A 39 -9.16 -8.47 5.45
CA ASN A 39 -8.99 -7.23 6.18
C ASN A 39 -10.35 -6.50 6.32
N PRO A 40 -10.66 -5.87 7.47
CA PRO A 40 -11.90 -5.12 7.66
C PRO A 40 -12.18 -4.04 6.60
N ASN A 41 -11.14 -3.53 5.94
CA ASN A 41 -11.23 -2.57 4.85
C ASN A 41 -11.90 -3.17 3.60
N CYS A 42 -11.74 -4.46 3.37
CA CYS A 42 -12.29 -5.17 2.21
C CYS A 42 -13.70 -5.74 2.46
N ARG A 43 -14.32 -5.50 3.62
CA ARG A 43 -15.59 -6.19 3.99
C ARG A 43 -16.75 -5.94 3.02
N SER A 44 -16.88 -4.72 2.49
CA SER A 44 -17.95 -4.36 1.53
C SER A 44 -17.76 -5.00 0.15
N ILE A 45 -16.53 -5.34 -0.19
CA ILE A 45 -16.15 -5.79 -1.54
C ILE A 45 -15.73 -7.26 -1.59
N ILE A 46 -15.70 -7.94 -0.45
CA ILE A 46 -15.02 -9.23 -0.30
C ILE A 46 -15.53 -10.28 -1.30
N ASN A 47 -16.79 -10.16 -1.71
CA ASN A 47 -17.42 -11.05 -2.69
C ASN A 47 -16.96 -10.79 -4.14
N TYR A 48 -16.34 -9.65 -4.41
CA TYR A 48 -15.80 -9.27 -5.72
C TYR A 48 -14.31 -9.60 -5.87
N ILE A 49 -13.59 -9.74 -4.75
CA ILE A 49 -12.21 -10.23 -4.77
C ILE A 49 -12.25 -11.76 -4.73
N PRO A 50 -11.79 -12.48 -5.77
CA PRO A 50 -11.76 -13.94 -5.77
C PRO A 50 -10.86 -14.46 -4.63
N LYS A 51 -11.13 -15.69 -4.16
CA LYS A 51 -10.27 -16.36 -3.17
C LYS A 51 -9.14 -17.10 -3.91
N GLY A 52 -7.91 -16.98 -3.41
CA GLY A 52 -6.75 -17.77 -3.89
C GLY A 52 -6.72 -19.16 -3.25
N THR A 53 -5.71 -19.97 -3.58
CA THR A 53 -5.57 -21.28 -2.95
C THR A 53 -5.20 -21.17 -1.46
N ASP A 54 -5.66 -22.09 -0.62
CA ASP A 54 -5.30 -22.14 0.82
C ASP A 54 -3.97 -22.90 1.04
N TYR A 55 -3.04 -22.82 0.09
CA TYR A 55 -1.76 -23.50 0.14
C TYR A 55 -0.63 -22.48 0.09
N PRO A 56 0.46 -22.63 0.90
CA PRO A 56 0.55 -23.58 2.01
C PRO A 56 -0.51 -23.24 3.08
N PRO A 57 -1.09 -24.26 3.74
CA PRO A 57 -2.07 -24.01 4.80
C PRO A 57 -1.41 -23.22 5.93
N ASP A 58 -2.18 -22.34 6.57
CA ASP A 58 -1.78 -21.76 7.84
C ASP A 58 -1.48 -22.85 8.87
N SER A 59 -0.53 -22.59 9.77
CA SER A 59 -0.21 -23.49 10.90
C SER A 59 -1.45 -23.87 11.71
N ASN A 60 -2.43 -22.97 11.76
CA ASN A 60 -3.79 -23.25 12.20
C ASN A 60 -4.75 -23.17 10.98
N PRO A 61 -5.41 -24.28 10.59
CA PRO A 61 -6.36 -24.32 9.47
C PRO A 61 -7.56 -23.38 9.62
N ASP A 62 -7.89 -22.96 10.85
CA ASP A 62 -8.99 -22.01 11.11
C ASP A 62 -8.53 -20.54 11.03
N ASP A 63 -7.25 -20.29 10.82
CA ASP A 63 -6.61 -18.97 10.90
C ASP A 63 -6.31 -18.34 9.53
N TRP A 64 -6.82 -18.96 8.45
CA TRP A 64 -6.62 -18.51 7.06
C TRP A 64 -7.16 -17.11 6.76
N ASN A 65 -8.05 -16.58 7.60
CA ASN A 65 -8.61 -15.24 7.52
C ASN A 65 -8.09 -14.29 8.61
N SER A 66 -7.07 -14.71 9.38
CA SER A 66 -6.52 -13.93 10.47
C SER A 66 -5.49 -12.91 10.01
N GLN A 67 -5.10 -12.04 10.95
CA GLN A 67 -3.99 -11.10 10.77
C GLN A 67 -2.61 -11.71 11.00
N PHE A 68 -2.53 -12.98 11.40
CA PHE A 68 -1.28 -13.64 11.74
C PHE A 68 -0.73 -14.42 10.54
N ILE A 69 0.59 -14.36 10.32
CA ILE A 69 1.30 -15.21 9.37
C ILE A 69 2.35 -15.96 10.17
N ASP A 70 2.15 -17.26 10.34
CA ASP A 70 3.06 -18.11 11.11
C ASP A 70 3.35 -17.51 12.51
N GLU A 71 2.27 -17.16 13.23
CA GLU A 71 2.27 -16.53 14.58
C GLU A 71 2.75 -15.07 14.63
N LEU A 72 3.25 -14.51 13.52
CA LEU A 72 3.61 -13.10 13.44
C LEU A 72 2.38 -12.23 13.16
N ASP A 73 2.13 -11.23 13.99
CA ASP A 73 1.07 -10.24 13.73
C ASP A 73 1.45 -9.38 12.52
N ALA A 74 0.79 -9.63 11.40
CA ALA A 74 0.96 -8.92 10.14
C ALA A 74 -0.20 -7.95 9.86
N SER A 75 -1.04 -7.65 10.85
CA SER A 75 -2.22 -6.78 10.71
C SER A 75 -1.94 -5.47 9.99
N TYR A 76 -0.85 -4.81 10.38
CA TYR A 76 -0.39 -3.55 9.81
C TYR A 76 -0.09 -3.69 8.31
N TYR A 77 0.70 -4.69 7.93
CA TYR A 77 1.13 -4.91 6.55
C TYR A 77 -0.01 -5.43 5.66
N LEU A 78 -0.85 -6.33 6.17
CA LEU A 78 -2.03 -6.82 5.46
C LEU A 78 -3.02 -5.69 5.17
N LYS A 79 -3.14 -4.73 6.09
CA LYS A 79 -3.95 -3.51 5.90
C LYS A 79 -3.36 -2.59 4.82
N LEU A 80 -2.03 -2.40 4.82
CA LEU A 80 -1.35 -1.67 3.75
C LEU A 80 -1.54 -2.36 2.40
N LEU A 81 -1.41 -3.68 2.33
CA LEU A 81 -1.65 -4.46 1.11
C LEU A 81 -3.09 -4.31 0.61
N ALA A 82 -4.07 -4.38 1.52
CA ALA A 82 -5.49 -4.16 1.19
C ALA A 82 -5.75 -2.76 0.60
N ASN A 83 -5.19 -1.73 1.22
CA ASN A 83 -5.24 -0.36 0.69
C ASN A 83 -4.53 -0.29 -0.66
N CYS A 84 -3.43 -1.03 -0.81
CA CYS A 84 -2.67 -1.11 -2.03
C CYS A 84 -3.40 -1.85 -3.18
N GLY A 85 -4.33 -2.75 -2.88
CA GLY A 85 -5.19 -3.35 -3.89
C GLY A 85 -6.17 -2.34 -4.48
N PHE A 86 -6.73 -1.50 -3.61
CA PHE A 86 -7.79 -0.57 -3.99
C PHE A 86 -7.35 0.52 -4.96
N TRP A 87 -6.33 1.28 -4.58
CA TRP A 87 -5.82 2.40 -5.38
C TRP A 87 -5.29 1.95 -6.75
N ILE A 88 -4.56 0.84 -6.82
CA ILE A 88 -4.10 0.26 -8.10
C ILE A 88 -5.31 -0.15 -8.94
N GLY A 89 -6.34 -0.72 -8.30
CA GLY A 89 -7.60 -0.99 -8.97
C GLY A 89 -8.19 0.27 -9.59
N ILE A 90 -8.38 1.35 -8.81
CA ILE A 90 -8.91 2.63 -9.32
C ILE A 90 -8.06 3.19 -10.46
N LEU A 91 -6.73 3.20 -10.31
CA LEU A 91 -5.82 3.74 -11.33
C LEU A 91 -5.94 2.98 -12.66
N ASN A 92 -6.28 1.70 -12.62
CA ASN A 92 -6.42 0.83 -13.79
C ASN A 92 -7.83 0.78 -14.40
N VAL A 93 -8.86 1.35 -13.75
CA VAL A 93 -10.22 1.41 -14.33
C VAL A 93 -10.22 2.25 -15.62
N ASP A 94 -11.08 1.96 -16.59
CA ASP A 94 -11.27 2.84 -17.76
C ASP A 94 -11.76 4.23 -17.33
N ASP A 95 -11.22 5.31 -17.90
CA ASP A 95 -11.62 6.69 -17.58
C ASP A 95 -13.12 6.93 -17.82
N SER A 96 -13.75 6.20 -18.74
CA SER A 96 -15.19 6.26 -19.01
C SER A 96 -16.07 5.66 -17.92
N LYS A 97 -15.48 4.93 -16.95
CA LYS A 97 -16.18 4.36 -15.80
C LYS A 97 -15.94 5.17 -14.52
N ASP A 98 -14.93 6.06 -14.48
CA ASP A 98 -14.60 6.88 -13.30
C ASP A 98 -15.43 8.17 -13.24
N ASP A 99 -16.76 8.04 -13.28
CA ASP A 99 -17.70 9.16 -13.29
C ASP A 99 -17.59 10.04 -12.03
N GLN A 100 -17.11 9.45 -10.92
CA GLN A 100 -16.93 10.11 -9.62
C GLN A 100 -15.53 10.74 -9.45
N GLY A 101 -14.64 10.55 -10.43
CA GLY A 101 -13.31 11.15 -10.49
C GLY A 101 -12.36 10.70 -9.37
N TYR A 102 -12.42 9.43 -8.94
CA TYR A 102 -11.54 8.89 -7.90
C TYR A 102 -10.07 8.94 -8.31
N LYS A 103 -9.74 8.72 -9.59
CA LYS A 103 -8.34 8.76 -10.07
C LYS A 103 -7.67 10.09 -9.78
N ARG A 104 -8.41 11.20 -9.90
CA ARG A 104 -7.89 12.57 -9.66
C ARG A 104 -7.58 12.84 -8.18
N LYS A 105 -8.08 12.00 -7.27
CA LYS A 105 -7.92 12.12 -5.82
C LYS A 105 -6.78 11.25 -5.29
N ILE A 106 -6.17 10.43 -6.15
CA ILE A 106 -5.02 9.59 -5.82
C ILE A 106 -3.75 10.35 -6.22
N ASN A 107 -2.81 10.48 -5.29
CA ASN A 107 -1.46 10.91 -5.62
C ASN A 107 -0.83 9.81 -6.47
N SER A 108 -0.31 10.14 -7.65
CA SER A 108 0.61 9.22 -8.33
C SER A 108 1.77 8.95 -7.38
N PRO A 109 2.13 7.67 -7.12
CA PRO A 109 3.21 7.37 -6.20
C PRO A 109 4.46 8.07 -6.72
N GLY A 110 5.05 8.93 -5.89
CA GLY A 110 6.39 9.46 -6.16
C GLY A 110 7.38 8.30 -6.32
N ALA A 111 8.53 8.58 -6.95
CA ALA A 111 9.63 7.62 -6.89
C ALA A 111 9.93 7.33 -5.41
N TRP A 112 9.92 6.04 -5.07
CA TRP A 112 10.16 5.58 -3.71
C TRP A 112 11.54 6.07 -3.24
N PRO A 113 11.63 6.83 -2.14
CA PRO A 113 12.89 7.37 -1.67
C PRO A 113 13.81 6.27 -1.10
N GLY A 114 15.11 6.53 -1.16
CA GLY A 114 16.22 5.58 -0.99
C GLY A 114 16.53 5.07 0.43
N TYR A 115 17.64 4.33 0.48
CA TYR A 115 18.06 3.31 1.45
C TYR A 115 18.45 3.84 2.85
N ALA A 116 18.23 3.04 3.92
CA ALA A 116 18.52 3.35 5.34
C ALA A 116 19.91 2.88 5.83
N GLU A 117 20.30 3.36 7.02
CA GLU A 117 21.58 3.12 7.69
C GLU A 117 21.51 2.05 8.81
N ASP A 118 22.67 1.40 9.02
CA ASP A 118 23.06 0.37 10.00
C ASP A 118 22.75 -1.11 9.67
N GLU A 119 23.15 -1.53 8.48
CA GLU A 119 23.03 -2.92 8.03
C GLU A 119 24.24 -3.79 8.43
N THR A 120 25.38 -3.16 8.78
CA THR A 120 26.62 -3.84 9.19
C THR A 120 26.53 -4.48 10.57
N ALA A 121 25.58 -4.05 11.43
CA ALA A 121 25.31 -4.66 12.73
C ALA A 121 24.62 -6.03 12.65
N ARG A 122 24.12 -6.46 11.49
CA ARG A 122 23.36 -7.72 11.34
C ARG A 122 24.28 -8.94 11.45
N PRO A 123 23.93 -9.99 12.22
CA PRO A 123 24.71 -11.24 12.27
C PRO A 123 24.90 -11.90 10.91
N SER A 124 23.89 -11.80 10.04
CA SER A 124 23.94 -12.31 8.66
C SER A 124 24.99 -11.60 7.81
N TYR A 125 25.16 -10.28 7.97
CA TYR A 125 26.25 -9.51 7.34
C TYR A 125 27.61 -10.10 7.74
N SER A 126 27.85 -10.18 9.05
CA SER A 126 29.13 -10.60 9.61
C SER A 126 29.54 -12.00 9.16
N ILE A 127 28.57 -12.93 9.12
CA ILE A 127 28.80 -14.30 8.66
C ILE A 127 29.18 -14.31 7.16
N LEU A 128 28.40 -13.65 6.32
CA LEU A 128 28.61 -13.68 4.87
C LEU A 128 29.88 -12.93 4.45
N SER A 129 30.17 -11.77 5.06
CA SER A 129 31.37 -10.99 4.77
C SER A 129 32.65 -11.71 5.21
N THR A 130 32.66 -12.29 6.41
CA THR A 130 33.77 -13.10 6.92
C THR A 130 33.99 -14.35 6.08
N TRP A 131 32.91 -15.02 5.66
CA TRP A 131 33.00 -16.19 4.79
C TRP A 131 33.58 -15.84 3.42
N SER A 132 33.10 -14.75 2.81
CA SER A 132 33.58 -14.30 1.52
C SER A 132 35.08 -13.99 1.55
N GLU A 133 35.56 -13.30 2.59
CA GLU A 133 36.98 -13.03 2.83
C GLU A 133 37.77 -14.34 3.02
N LYS A 134 37.26 -15.28 3.83
CA LYS A 134 37.98 -16.51 4.15
C LYS A 134 38.10 -17.50 2.98
N ILE A 135 37.05 -17.61 2.15
CA ILE A 135 37.11 -18.44 0.94
C ILE A 135 38.06 -17.84 -0.08
N TRP A 136 38.07 -16.51 -0.21
CA TRP A 136 39.06 -15.84 -1.04
C TRP A 136 40.49 -16.19 -0.59
N GLU A 137 40.79 -16.07 0.71
CA GLU A 137 42.12 -16.35 1.26
C GLU A 137 42.61 -17.79 1.00
N THR A 138 41.72 -18.78 1.08
CA THR A 138 42.17 -20.19 1.10
C THR A 138 41.94 -20.97 -0.17
N ASP A 139 40.89 -20.63 -0.94
CA ASP A 139 40.40 -21.49 -2.03
C ASP A 139 40.44 -20.76 -3.39
N ILE A 140 40.52 -19.42 -3.43
CA ILE A 140 40.44 -18.62 -4.68
C ILE A 140 41.74 -17.87 -4.98
N GLY A 141 42.22 -17.05 -4.04
CA GLY A 141 43.38 -16.18 -4.24
C GLY A 141 43.22 -15.23 -5.43
N ASP A 142 44.16 -15.28 -6.37
CA ASP A 142 44.24 -14.37 -7.53
C ASP A 142 43.50 -14.89 -8.79
N ASP A 143 42.80 -16.02 -8.71
CA ASP A 143 42.02 -16.52 -9.85
C ASP A 143 40.83 -15.60 -10.12
N LYS A 144 40.92 -14.87 -11.24
CA LYS A 144 39.91 -13.87 -11.66
C LYS A 144 38.54 -14.50 -11.87
N LYS A 145 38.47 -15.68 -12.51
CA LYS A 145 37.20 -16.31 -12.87
C LYS A 145 36.53 -16.86 -11.61
N ALA A 146 37.30 -17.55 -10.77
CA ALA A 146 36.79 -18.07 -9.51
C ALA A 146 36.35 -16.93 -8.57
N MET A 147 37.04 -15.78 -8.57
CA MET A 147 36.62 -14.60 -7.81
C MET A 147 35.31 -14.01 -8.34
N ASP A 148 35.15 -13.90 -9.65
CA ASP A 148 33.92 -13.39 -10.29
C ASP A 148 32.71 -14.29 -9.98
N GLU A 149 32.88 -15.61 -10.05
CA GLU A 149 31.86 -16.59 -9.66
C GLU A 149 31.52 -16.51 -8.18
N HIS A 150 32.52 -16.38 -7.31
CA HIS A 150 32.33 -16.29 -5.85
C HIS A 150 31.62 -15.00 -5.43
N ILE A 151 32.01 -13.85 -5.99
CA ILE A 151 31.36 -12.57 -5.73
C ILE A 151 29.91 -12.58 -6.22
N THR A 152 29.66 -13.16 -7.39
CA THR A 152 28.31 -13.31 -7.91
C THR A 152 27.46 -14.16 -6.97
N PHE A 153 27.98 -15.30 -6.53
CA PHE A 153 27.28 -16.20 -5.60
C PHE A 153 26.98 -15.53 -4.25
N CYS A 154 27.97 -14.88 -3.64
CA CYS A 154 27.77 -14.14 -2.39
C CYS A 154 26.76 -12.99 -2.57
N GLY A 155 26.81 -12.27 -3.70
CA GLY A 155 25.88 -11.20 -4.01
C GLY A 155 24.45 -11.70 -4.24
N GLN A 156 24.27 -12.89 -4.81
CA GLN A 156 22.95 -13.52 -4.89
C GLN A 156 22.45 -13.92 -3.50
N LEU A 157 23.29 -14.51 -2.66
CA LEU A 157 22.94 -14.83 -1.27
C LEU A 157 22.67 -13.58 -0.44
N SER A 158 23.37 -12.48 -0.71
CA SER A 158 23.15 -11.25 0.01
C SER A 158 21.72 -10.78 -0.15
N THR A 159 21.06 -11.01 -1.29
CA THR A 159 19.63 -10.68 -1.49
C THR A 159 18.65 -11.37 -0.53
N ILE A 160 19.05 -12.46 0.13
CA ILE A 160 18.26 -13.16 1.15
C ILE A 160 18.51 -12.54 2.54
N THR A 161 19.76 -12.15 2.80
CA THR A 161 20.23 -11.66 4.10
C THR A 161 20.21 -10.14 4.25
N PHE A 162 20.23 -9.45 3.11
CA PHE A 162 20.30 -8.03 2.83
C PHE A 162 19.16 -7.73 1.88
N VAL A 163 18.10 -7.21 2.44
CA VAL A 163 17.18 -6.43 1.66
C VAL A 163 17.19 -5.07 2.31
N THR A 164 17.67 -4.10 1.55
CA THR A 164 17.86 -2.74 2.02
C THR A 164 16.50 -2.20 2.42
N ALA A 165 16.36 -1.85 3.69
CA ALA A 165 15.23 -1.08 4.13
C ALA A 165 15.43 0.37 3.63
N ASN A 166 14.36 1.06 3.28
CA ASN A 166 14.46 2.50 3.01
C ASN A 166 14.59 3.29 4.31
N GLN A 167 14.75 4.62 4.22
CA GLN A 167 14.76 5.54 5.37
C GLN A 167 13.55 5.41 6.32
N TRP A 168 12.51 4.67 5.92
CA TRP A 168 11.30 4.37 6.69
C TRP A 168 11.24 2.92 7.20
N GLU A 169 12.36 2.20 7.18
CA GLU A 169 12.49 0.78 7.55
C GLU A 169 11.70 -0.21 6.66
N ILE A 170 11.22 0.24 5.49
CA ILE A 170 10.47 -0.59 4.55
C ILE A 170 11.44 -1.31 3.60
N ILE A 171 11.36 -2.63 3.62
CA ILE A 171 12.13 -3.51 2.73
C ILE A 171 11.60 -3.41 1.28
N GLN A 172 12.47 -3.14 0.30
CA GLN A 172 12.09 -2.96 -1.12
C GLN A 172 12.78 -3.97 -2.05
N PRO A 173 12.13 -4.38 -3.16
CA PRO A 173 12.79 -5.15 -4.20
C PRO A 173 13.90 -4.30 -4.86
N ALA A 174 15.14 -4.79 -4.81
CA ALA A 174 16.28 -4.16 -5.48
C ALA A 174 16.91 -5.14 -6.49
N PRO A 175 17.47 -4.64 -7.62
CA PRO A 175 18.24 -5.48 -8.54
C PRO A 175 19.38 -6.18 -7.81
N THR A 176 19.55 -7.47 -8.07
CA THR A 176 20.58 -8.31 -7.43
C THR A 176 21.98 -7.71 -7.56
N PHE A 177 22.30 -7.10 -8.70
CA PHE A 177 23.59 -6.46 -8.90
C PHE A 177 23.80 -5.24 -7.99
N ASP A 178 22.75 -4.46 -7.71
CA ASP A 178 22.84 -3.29 -6.84
C ASP A 178 23.04 -3.73 -5.38
N VAL A 179 22.35 -4.80 -4.95
CA VAL A 179 22.54 -5.41 -3.62
C VAL A 179 23.94 -6.01 -3.47
N LEU A 180 24.44 -6.69 -4.50
CA LEU A 180 25.81 -7.21 -4.57
C LEU A 180 26.83 -6.08 -4.39
N GLN A 181 26.68 -5.00 -5.16
CA GLN A 181 27.58 -3.85 -5.07
C GLN A 181 27.58 -3.25 -3.68
N HIS A 182 26.40 -3.00 -3.12
CA HIS A 182 26.27 -2.43 -1.78
C HIS A 182 26.89 -3.31 -0.71
N PHE A 183 26.59 -4.61 -0.72
CA PHE A 183 27.18 -5.58 0.21
C PHE A 183 28.73 -5.56 0.18
N TYR A 184 29.31 -5.52 -1.02
CA TYR A 184 30.75 -5.51 -1.18
C TYR A 184 31.39 -4.13 -0.96
N GLN A 185 30.68 -3.02 -1.18
CA GLN A 185 31.13 -1.70 -0.77
C GLN A 185 31.36 -1.66 0.74
N MET A 186 30.40 -2.15 1.53
CA MET A 186 30.57 -2.23 2.98
C MET A 186 31.68 -3.21 3.39
N SER A 187 31.75 -4.37 2.73
CA SER A 187 32.78 -5.38 3.02
C SER A 187 34.20 -4.85 2.73
N THR A 188 34.38 -4.13 1.62
CA THR A 188 35.66 -3.52 1.27
C THR A 188 36.01 -2.35 2.18
N GLN A 189 35.03 -1.55 2.61
CA GLN A 189 35.26 -0.51 3.61
C GLN A 189 35.75 -1.12 4.92
N SER A 190 35.05 -2.14 5.44
CA SER A 190 35.45 -2.84 6.66
C SER A 190 36.85 -3.46 6.54
N ALA A 191 37.18 -4.07 5.39
CA ALA A 191 38.50 -4.63 5.13
C ALA A 191 39.61 -3.55 5.11
N ARG A 192 39.32 -2.37 4.54
CA ARG A 192 40.25 -1.22 4.56
C ARG A 192 40.45 -0.67 5.97
N GLU A 193 39.40 -0.63 6.79
CA GLU A 193 39.47 -0.22 8.20
C GLU A 193 40.32 -1.20 9.04
N LYS A 194 40.26 -2.52 8.76
CA LYS A 194 41.15 -3.51 9.38
C LYS A 194 42.63 -3.25 9.06
N GLY A 195 42.93 -2.75 7.87
CA GLY A 195 44.27 -2.30 7.46
C GLY A 195 45.35 -3.38 7.30
N THR A 196 45.00 -4.67 7.39
CA THR A 196 45.97 -5.76 7.20
C THR A 196 46.26 -5.98 5.72
N SER A 197 47.47 -6.46 5.38
CA SER A 197 47.83 -6.73 3.99
C SER A 197 46.88 -7.72 3.29
N SER A 198 46.38 -8.72 4.03
CA SER A 198 45.37 -9.67 3.52
C SER A 198 44.05 -8.98 3.23
N ALA A 199 43.54 -8.19 4.17
CA ALA A 199 42.27 -7.48 4.02
C ALA A 199 42.30 -6.43 2.89
N LEU A 200 43.43 -5.73 2.73
CA LEU A 200 43.64 -4.80 1.62
C LEU A 200 43.67 -5.52 0.27
N SER A 201 44.36 -6.66 0.19
CA SER A 201 44.42 -7.49 -1.03
C SER A 201 43.05 -8.04 -1.40
N TYR A 202 42.26 -8.48 -0.42
CA TYR A 202 40.87 -8.87 -0.61
C TYR A 202 40.02 -7.71 -1.16
N ALA A 203 40.11 -6.52 -0.55
CA ALA A 203 39.36 -5.35 -1.00
C ALA A 203 39.69 -4.95 -2.44
N GLU A 204 40.96 -5.06 -2.85
CA GLU A 204 41.38 -4.85 -4.24
C GLU A 204 40.84 -5.94 -5.18
N ALA A 205 40.92 -7.21 -4.80
CA ALA A 205 40.39 -8.32 -5.59
C ALA A 205 38.88 -8.16 -5.84
N VAL A 206 38.13 -7.77 -4.79
CA VAL A 206 36.70 -7.45 -4.88
C VAL A 206 36.45 -6.29 -5.83
N THR A 207 37.17 -5.18 -5.67
CA THR A 207 37.01 -3.99 -6.54
C THR A 207 37.20 -4.35 -8.00
N ARG A 208 38.30 -5.05 -8.33
CA ARG A 208 38.59 -5.47 -9.71
C ARG A 208 37.55 -6.44 -10.28
N SER A 209 36.96 -7.30 -9.44
CA SER A 209 35.93 -8.24 -9.85
C SER A 209 34.61 -7.53 -10.16
N ILE A 210 34.17 -6.61 -9.29
CA ILE A 210 32.98 -5.79 -9.54
C ILE A 210 33.11 -5.01 -10.85
N ASP A 211 34.29 -4.43 -11.13
CA ASP A 211 34.54 -3.73 -12.39
C ASP A 211 34.36 -4.64 -13.61
N ARG A 212 34.83 -5.89 -13.54
CA ARG A 212 34.62 -6.88 -14.62
C ARG A 212 33.16 -7.27 -14.76
N LEU A 213 32.48 -7.47 -13.63
CA LEU A 213 31.09 -7.92 -13.59
C LEU A 213 30.08 -6.85 -14.06
N GLN A 214 30.48 -5.59 -14.23
CA GLN A 214 29.62 -4.55 -14.83
C GLN A 214 29.03 -4.98 -16.17
N ALA A 215 29.83 -5.64 -17.02
CA ALA A 215 29.39 -6.14 -18.32
C ALA A 215 28.39 -7.31 -18.21
N ALA A 216 28.31 -7.96 -17.06
CA ALA A 216 27.41 -9.06 -16.76
C ALA A 216 26.22 -8.64 -15.87
N LYS A 217 26.01 -7.32 -15.65
CA LYS A 217 24.94 -6.79 -14.80
C LYS A 217 23.56 -7.36 -15.14
N ASP A 218 23.22 -7.40 -16.42
CA ASP A 218 21.90 -7.89 -16.86
C ASP A 218 21.71 -9.37 -16.55
N VAL A 219 22.74 -10.20 -16.79
CA VAL A 219 22.73 -11.63 -16.47
C VAL A 219 22.63 -11.86 -14.96
N ILE A 220 23.35 -11.07 -14.16
CA ILE A 220 23.27 -11.17 -12.69
C ILE A 220 21.87 -10.76 -12.19
N ASN A 221 21.25 -9.77 -12.83
CA ASN A 221 19.89 -9.34 -12.53
C ASN A 221 18.80 -10.31 -13.03
N GLU A 222 19.13 -11.33 -13.83
CA GLU A 222 18.21 -12.44 -14.08
C GLU A 222 17.92 -13.23 -12.80
N TRP A 223 18.86 -13.22 -11.84
CA TRP A 223 18.55 -13.66 -10.49
C TRP A 223 17.54 -12.70 -9.87
N LYS A 224 16.33 -13.22 -9.61
CA LYS A 224 15.32 -12.49 -8.88
C LYS A 224 15.52 -12.72 -7.39
N THR A 225 15.57 -11.63 -6.64
CA THR A 225 15.56 -11.72 -5.19
C THR A 225 14.23 -12.31 -4.73
N TYR A 226 14.23 -12.95 -3.56
CA TYR A 226 13.00 -13.46 -2.96
C TYR A 226 11.91 -12.38 -2.85
N CYS A 227 12.31 -11.15 -2.50
CA CYS A 227 11.40 -10.00 -2.46
C CYS A 227 10.89 -9.59 -3.85
N GLN A 228 11.72 -9.65 -4.90
CA GLN A 228 11.28 -9.39 -6.28
C GLN A 228 10.30 -10.46 -6.76
N ASP A 229 10.55 -11.73 -6.44
CA ASP A 229 9.67 -12.83 -6.80
C ASP A 229 8.34 -12.74 -6.07
N ILE A 230 8.34 -12.48 -4.75
CA ILE A 230 7.08 -12.23 -4.01
C ILE A 230 6.37 -11.02 -4.59
N ALA A 231 7.04 -9.87 -4.75
CA ALA A 231 6.40 -8.66 -5.21
C ALA A 231 5.81 -8.82 -6.61
N SER A 232 6.51 -9.53 -7.51
CA SER A 232 6.04 -9.78 -8.88
C SER A 232 4.84 -10.73 -8.89
N ASN A 233 4.92 -11.86 -8.18
CA ASN A 233 3.81 -12.81 -8.11
C ASN A 233 2.59 -12.19 -7.42
N PHE A 234 2.82 -11.49 -6.29
CA PHE A 234 1.76 -10.82 -5.57
C PHE A 234 1.12 -9.69 -6.38
N LYS A 235 1.90 -8.93 -7.15
CA LYS A 235 1.37 -7.91 -8.08
C LYS A 235 0.45 -8.53 -9.12
N VAL A 236 0.83 -9.67 -9.70
CA VAL A 236 0.02 -10.37 -10.70
C VAL A 236 -1.28 -10.89 -10.07
N GLU A 237 -1.17 -11.63 -8.97
CA GLU A 237 -2.32 -12.29 -8.33
C GLU A 237 -3.23 -11.28 -7.60
N TYR A 238 -2.69 -10.56 -6.62
CA TYR A 238 -3.48 -9.71 -5.72
C TYR A 238 -3.99 -8.45 -6.41
N PHE A 239 -3.13 -7.71 -7.13
CA PHE A 239 -3.56 -6.48 -7.78
C PHE A 239 -4.39 -6.74 -9.03
N GLY A 240 -4.15 -7.84 -9.76
CA GLY A 240 -5.03 -8.25 -10.85
C GLY A 240 -6.46 -8.54 -10.36
N ASN A 241 -6.56 -9.30 -9.26
CA ASN A 241 -7.84 -9.63 -8.62
C ASN A 241 -8.53 -8.39 -8.03
N SER A 242 -7.79 -7.51 -7.36
CA SER A 242 -8.32 -6.26 -6.81
C SER A 242 -8.77 -5.31 -7.92
N ALA A 243 -8.01 -5.18 -9.01
CA ALA A 243 -8.39 -4.35 -10.15
C ALA A 243 -9.65 -4.86 -10.84
N SER A 244 -9.77 -6.19 -11.01
CA SER A 244 -10.98 -6.81 -11.54
C SER A 244 -12.20 -6.58 -10.65
N ALA A 245 -12.01 -6.63 -9.32
CA ALA A 245 -13.07 -6.31 -8.35
C ALA A 245 -13.51 -4.85 -8.47
N VAL A 246 -12.57 -3.90 -8.54
CA VAL A 246 -12.88 -2.48 -8.71
C VAL A 246 -13.57 -2.22 -10.05
N ASP A 247 -13.09 -2.81 -11.16
CA ASP A 247 -13.73 -2.67 -12.47
C ASP A 247 -15.16 -3.21 -12.46
N THR A 248 -15.40 -4.32 -11.75
CA THR A 248 -16.75 -4.89 -11.57
C THR A 248 -17.66 -3.95 -10.77
N LEU A 249 -17.15 -3.34 -9.69
CA LEU A 249 -17.90 -2.38 -8.87
C LEU A 249 -18.29 -1.14 -9.68
N PHE A 250 -17.33 -0.58 -10.43
CA PHE A 250 -17.55 0.57 -11.29
C PHE A 250 -18.55 0.25 -12.41
N SER A 251 -18.43 -0.93 -13.03
CA SER A 251 -19.37 -1.37 -14.08
C SER A 251 -20.79 -1.64 -13.56
N LYS A 252 -20.97 -1.80 -12.25
CA LYS A 252 -22.26 -2.05 -11.59
C LYS A 252 -22.84 -0.82 -10.89
N ASP A 253 -22.15 0.32 -10.94
CA ASP A 253 -22.50 1.51 -10.16
C ASP A 253 -22.64 1.22 -8.65
N ASP A 254 -21.87 0.27 -8.10
CA ASP A 254 -21.88 -0.07 -6.67
C ASP A 254 -21.05 0.95 -5.85
N TRP A 255 -21.45 2.22 -5.96
CA TRP A 255 -20.76 3.34 -5.35
C TRP A 255 -20.74 3.25 -3.81
N SER A 256 -21.73 2.60 -3.20
CA SER A 256 -21.72 2.36 -1.75
C SER A 256 -20.52 1.52 -1.31
N SER A 257 -20.15 0.49 -2.08
CA SER A 257 -19.02 -0.37 -1.76
C SER A 257 -17.69 0.30 -2.08
N VAL A 258 -17.63 1.07 -3.19
CA VAL A 258 -16.46 1.89 -3.55
C VAL A 258 -16.20 2.96 -2.48
N ASP A 259 -17.23 3.68 -2.03
CA ASP A 259 -17.13 4.71 -0.99
C ASP A 259 -16.70 4.13 0.36
N ASP A 260 -17.31 3.02 0.79
CA ASP A 260 -16.96 2.37 2.06
C ASP A 260 -15.48 1.93 2.06
N TRP A 261 -15.01 1.28 0.99
CA TRP A 261 -13.61 0.87 0.91
C TRP A 261 -12.67 2.07 0.86
N SER A 262 -12.96 3.04 -0.02
CA SER A 262 -12.16 4.26 -0.16
C SER A 262 -12.02 5.01 1.15
N GLY A 263 -13.09 5.04 1.94
CA GLY A 263 -13.12 5.71 3.22
C GLY A 263 -12.26 5.11 4.29
N LYS A 264 -12.29 3.79 4.38
CA LYS A 264 -11.44 3.05 5.29
C LYS A 264 -9.98 3.21 4.88
N CYS A 265 -9.67 3.09 3.59
CA CYS A 265 -8.34 3.35 3.06
C CYS A 265 -7.86 4.77 3.39
N TYR A 266 -8.70 5.79 3.20
CA TYR A 266 -8.37 7.19 3.51
C TYR A 266 -8.19 7.47 5.00
N THR A 267 -9.02 6.84 5.84
CA THR A 267 -8.89 6.97 7.30
C THR A 267 -7.57 6.39 7.78
N ASP A 268 -7.19 5.22 7.26
CA ASP A 268 -5.90 4.62 7.54
C ASP A 268 -4.74 5.45 6.98
N ASP A 269 -4.87 5.95 5.74
CA ASP A 269 -3.89 6.83 5.09
C ASP A 269 -3.57 8.07 5.94
N ARG A 270 -4.61 8.66 6.55
CA ARG A 270 -4.45 9.78 7.49
C ARG A 270 -3.80 9.39 8.81
N ASN A 271 -4.00 8.16 9.27
CA ASN A 271 -3.40 7.66 10.50
C ASN A 271 -1.91 7.36 10.32
N TYR A 272 -1.41 7.22 9.09
CA TYR A 272 0.04 7.15 8.79
C TYR A 272 0.72 8.53 8.86
N ALA A 273 0.38 9.33 9.87
CA ALA A 273 0.88 10.71 10.05
C ALA A 273 2.43 10.81 10.10
N THR A 274 3.13 9.71 10.31
CA THR A 274 4.59 9.62 10.29
C THR A 274 5.21 9.61 8.90
N TRP A 275 4.46 9.24 7.84
CA TRP A 275 5.01 9.04 6.47
C TRP A 275 4.18 9.78 5.40
N PRO A 276 4.23 11.13 5.38
CA PRO A 276 3.45 11.93 4.44
C PRO A 276 3.74 11.63 2.96
N ASP A 277 4.95 11.15 2.64
CA ASP A 277 5.36 10.79 1.27
C ASP A 277 4.69 9.49 0.75
N LEU A 278 4.13 8.68 1.66
CA LEU A 278 3.40 7.46 1.33
C LEU A 278 1.88 7.69 1.25
N ARG A 279 1.42 8.95 1.37
CA ARG A 279 0.00 9.27 1.29
C ARG A 279 -0.55 8.98 -0.10
N ILE A 280 -1.45 8.02 -0.15
CA ILE A 280 -2.14 7.61 -1.37
C ILE A 280 -3.15 8.68 -1.79
N TRP A 281 -3.80 9.33 -0.84
CA TRP A 281 -4.88 10.27 -1.13
C TRP A 281 -4.42 11.72 -1.09
N SER A 282 -4.61 12.42 -2.22
CA SER A 282 -4.37 13.87 -2.34
C SER A 282 -5.48 14.68 -1.67
N SER A 283 -6.67 14.09 -1.57
CA SER A 283 -7.88 14.68 -1.00
C SER A 283 -8.84 13.57 -0.57
N THR A 284 -9.90 13.93 0.15
CA THR A 284 -10.92 12.95 0.57
C THR A 284 -11.51 12.18 -0.64
N PRO A 285 -11.56 10.84 -0.60
CA PRO A 285 -11.85 10.01 -1.78
C PRO A 285 -13.32 10.03 -2.22
N TRP A 286 -14.24 10.22 -1.28
CA TRP A 286 -15.67 10.30 -1.57
C TRP A 286 -15.94 11.40 -2.59
N SER A 287 -16.79 11.11 -3.58
CA SER A 287 -17.41 12.16 -4.39
C SER A 287 -17.99 13.20 -3.43
N LEU A 288 -17.72 14.46 -3.78
CA LEU A 288 -18.02 15.65 -3.00
C LEU A 288 -19.33 15.52 -2.21
N GLN A 289 -19.19 15.56 -0.87
CA GLN A 289 -20.27 15.72 0.09
C GLN A 289 -21.28 14.56 0.14
N ARG A 290 -21.57 14.06 1.35
CA ARG A 290 -22.68 13.09 1.54
C ARG A 290 -23.94 13.69 0.90
N PRO A 291 -24.65 12.94 0.04
CA PRO A 291 -25.84 13.47 -0.60
C PRO A 291 -26.83 13.90 0.48
N GLY A 292 -27.42 15.09 0.30
CA GLY A 292 -28.32 15.67 1.28
C GLY A 292 -28.28 17.19 1.36
N LEU A 293 -29.18 17.71 2.21
CA LEU A 293 -29.33 19.14 2.44
C LEU A 293 -28.44 19.60 3.60
N TYR A 294 -27.67 20.66 3.37
CA TYR A 294 -26.77 21.23 4.36
C TYR A 294 -27.38 22.49 4.96
N PHE A 295 -27.76 22.40 6.23
CA PHE A 295 -28.30 23.53 6.99
C PHE A 295 -27.24 24.12 7.91
N LEU A 296 -27.25 25.45 8.05
CA LEU A 296 -26.43 26.11 9.06
C LEU A 296 -26.93 25.77 10.47
N SER A 297 -26.00 25.80 11.41
CA SER A 297 -26.34 25.74 12.83
C SER A 297 -27.28 26.89 13.19
N GLY A 298 -28.50 26.56 13.59
CA GLY A 298 -29.54 27.53 13.99
C GLY A 298 -30.65 27.73 12.96
N THR A 299 -30.56 27.08 11.78
CA THR A 299 -31.68 27.04 10.84
C THR A 299 -32.91 26.39 11.48
N GLN A 300 -34.07 26.99 11.25
CA GLN A 300 -35.37 26.52 11.71
C GLN A 300 -36.06 25.78 10.56
N ILE A 301 -36.60 24.59 10.84
CA ILE A 301 -37.25 23.71 9.87
C ILE A 301 -38.72 23.55 10.28
N LEU A 302 -39.61 23.68 9.29
CA LEU A 302 -41.04 23.46 9.48
C LEU A 302 -41.34 21.96 9.37
N ALA A 303 -41.85 21.37 10.43
CA ALA A 303 -42.37 20.00 10.43
C ALA A 303 -43.74 19.93 9.75
N ASP A 304 -44.15 18.73 9.34
CA ASP A 304 -45.42 18.50 8.65
C ASP A 304 -46.66 18.88 9.51
N ASN A 305 -46.54 18.81 10.83
CA ASN A 305 -47.54 19.19 11.81
C ASN A 305 -47.63 20.72 12.01
N GLY A 306 -46.87 21.52 11.26
CA GLY A 306 -46.85 22.98 11.34
C GLY A 306 -46.01 23.55 12.48
N SER A 307 -45.32 22.69 13.26
CA SER A 307 -44.36 23.15 14.27
C SER A 307 -43.01 23.50 13.64
N THR A 308 -42.29 24.43 14.26
CA THR A 308 -40.95 24.83 13.83
C THR A 308 -39.93 24.29 14.82
N LEU A 309 -38.95 23.55 14.32
CA LEU A 309 -37.88 22.96 15.13
C LEU A 309 -36.52 23.47 14.65
N ALA A 310 -35.59 23.70 15.58
CA ALA A 310 -34.22 23.97 15.19
C ALA A 310 -33.62 22.71 14.57
N ILE A 311 -32.81 22.85 13.51
CA ILE A 311 -32.18 21.69 12.85
C ILE A 311 -31.38 20.80 13.81
N LYS A 312 -30.87 21.36 14.91
CA LYS A 312 -30.12 20.61 15.93
C LYS A 312 -31.01 19.71 16.79
N GLU A 313 -32.29 20.07 16.93
CA GLU A 313 -33.27 19.37 17.76
C GLU A 313 -33.98 18.27 16.98
N MET A 314 -33.87 18.30 15.64
CA MET A 314 -34.47 17.33 14.76
C MET A 314 -33.88 15.92 14.94
N LYS A 315 -34.78 14.92 14.89
CA LYS A 315 -34.47 13.50 15.08
C LYS A 315 -34.80 12.69 13.83
N GLU A 316 -34.05 11.60 13.65
CA GLU A 316 -34.35 10.61 12.62
C GLU A 316 -35.79 10.10 12.74
N GLY A 317 -36.48 10.00 11.60
CA GLY A 317 -37.89 9.63 11.51
C GLY A 317 -38.88 10.80 11.59
N GLU A 318 -38.43 12.02 11.90
CA GLU A 318 -39.31 13.19 11.87
C GLU A 318 -39.68 13.59 10.43
N LYS A 319 -40.94 14.00 10.23
CA LYS A 319 -41.43 14.46 8.94
C LYS A 319 -41.24 15.97 8.78
N VAL A 320 -40.44 16.35 7.79
CA VAL A 320 -40.22 17.74 7.41
C VAL A 320 -41.11 18.12 6.24
N LEU A 321 -41.58 19.36 6.22
CA LEU A 321 -42.27 19.90 5.06
C LEU A 321 -41.27 20.10 3.91
N ALA A 322 -41.48 19.40 2.80
CA ALA A 322 -40.64 19.47 1.60
C ALA A 322 -41.24 20.43 0.54
N SER A 323 -42.56 20.53 0.48
CA SER A 323 -43.28 21.48 -0.37
C SER A 323 -44.52 21.98 0.36
N ALA A 324 -44.79 23.29 0.27
CA ALA A 324 -45.99 23.89 0.84
C ALA A 324 -47.19 23.83 -0.12
N ASN A 325 -46.99 23.67 -1.43
CA ASN A 325 -48.08 23.62 -2.41
C ASN A 325 -47.70 22.84 -3.69
N PRO A 326 -48.22 21.62 -3.91
CA PRO A 326 -49.04 20.85 -2.96
C PRO A 326 -48.22 20.52 -1.71
N VAL A 327 -48.91 20.35 -0.58
CA VAL A 327 -48.27 19.95 0.68
C VAL A 327 -47.62 18.59 0.51
N GLN A 328 -46.31 18.52 0.66
CA GLN A 328 -45.53 17.28 0.65
C GLN A 328 -44.55 17.27 1.80
N SER A 329 -44.35 16.10 2.39
CA SER A 329 -43.44 15.91 3.51
C SER A 329 -42.46 14.79 3.23
N ALA A 330 -41.24 14.94 3.75
CA ALA A 330 -40.19 13.94 3.66
C ALA A 330 -39.80 13.45 5.06
N LEU A 331 -39.45 12.18 5.19
CA LEU A 331 -38.89 11.64 6.43
C LEU A 331 -37.41 12.00 6.53
N LEU A 332 -36.99 12.52 7.68
CA LEU A 332 -35.58 12.74 7.98
C LEU A 332 -34.90 11.38 8.23
N ALA A 333 -34.15 10.90 7.25
CA ALA A 333 -33.48 9.60 7.34
C ALA A 333 -32.28 9.61 8.28
N LYS A 334 -31.50 10.70 8.32
CA LYS A 334 -30.33 10.81 9.20
C LYS A 334 -29.91 12.27 9.34
N ARG A 335 -29.40 12.64 10.52
CA ARG A 335 -28.76 13.94 10.77
C ARG A 335 -27.33 13.75 11.25
N GLU A 336 -26.39 14.40 10.58
CA GLU A 336 -24.98 14.34 10.95
C GLU A 336 -24.34 15.74 10.96
N PRO A 337 -23.47 16.04 11.94
CA PRO A 337 -22.70 17.28 11.91
C PRO A 337 -21.62 17.19 10.82
N VAL A 338 -21.59 18.18 9.92
CA VAL A 338 -20.56 18.27 8.88
C VAL A 338 -19.89 19.64 8.93
N PHE A 339 -18.56 19.67 8.82
CA PHE A 339 -17.78 20.89 8.69
C PHE A 339 -17.36 21.08 7.24
N VAL A 340 -17.93 22.09 6.58
CA VAL A 340 -17.63 22.44 5.19
C VAL A 340 -17.22 23.90 5.07
N LYS A 341 -16.20 24.17 4.25
CA LYS A 341 -15.87 25.53 3.83
C LYS A 341 -16.73 25.85 2.61
N THR A 342 -17.73 26.71 2.77
CA THR A 342 -18.64 27.08 1.69
C THR A 342 -18.94 28.57 1.71
N ARG A 343 -19.48 29.08 0.59
CA ARG A 343 -19.99 30.44 0.47
C ARG A 343 -21.44 30.45 0.91
N LEU A 344 -21.81 31.47 1.69
CA LEU A 344 -23.18 31.70 2.11
C LEU A 344 -23.85 32.76 1.24
N VAL A 345 -25.15 32.58 1.04
CA VAL A 345 -26.02 33.46 0.26
C VAL A 345 -27.18 33.92 1.14
N GLY A 346 -27.57 35.18 0.98
CA GLY A 346 -28.80 35.76 1.51
C GLY A 346 -29.58 36.42 0.38
N PHE A 347 -30.90 36.39 0.46
CA PHE A 347 -31.76 37.08 -0.50
C PHE A 347 -32.08 38.49 -0.01
N ASN A 348 -32.34 39.42 -0.91
CA ASN A 348 -32.86 40.76 -0.58
C ASN A 348 -32.05 41.52 0.49
N SER A 349 -30.71 41.41 0.44
CA SER A 349 -29.80 42.04 1.41
C SER A 349 -29.90 41.50 2.85
N GLU A 350 -30.56 40.35 3.05
CA GLU A 350 -30.57 39.67 4.34
C GLU A 350 -29.21 39.07 4.68
N LYS A 351 -29.01 38.78 5.98
CA LYS A 351 -27.81 38.10 6.46
C LYS A 351 -27.67 36.74 5.78
N PRO A 352 -26.52 36.43 5.13
CA PRO A 352 -26.33 35.15 4.46
C PRO A 352 -26.50 33.96 5.41
N LEU A 353 -27.38 33.04 5.04
CA LEU A 353 -27.74 31.88 5.88
C LEU A 353 -27.89 30.56 5.12
N LEU A 354 -27.78 30.59 3.79
CA LEU A 354 -27.98 29.44 2.90
C LEU A 354 -26.69 29.13 2.15
N THR A 355 -26.46 27.86 1.80
CA THR A 355 -25.33 27.48 0.96
C THR A 355 -25.66 27.73 -0.52
N ILE A 356 -24.64 27.95 -1.36
CA ILE A 356 -24.83 28.12 -2.82
C ILE A 356 -25.48 26.91 -3.51
N SER A 357 -25.37 25.73 -2.89
CA SER A 357 -25.87 24.45 -3.40
C SER A 357 -27.28 24.10 -2.91
N GLN A 358 -27.90 24.96 -2.09
CA GLN A 358 -29.26 24.75 -1.62
C GLN A 358 -30.24 24.79 -2.80
N VAL A 359 -31.09 23.78 -2.90
CA VAL A 359 -32.17 23.70 -3.90
C VAL A 359 -33.43 24.35 -3.36
N TYR A 360 -34.10 25.10 -4.21
CA TYR A 360 -35.36 25.80 -3.97
C TYR A 360 -36.41 25.36 -4.97
N MET A 361 -37.63 25.13 -4.50
CA MET A 361 -38.80 25.00 -5.37
C MET A 361 -39.33 26.40 -5.72
N THR A 362 -39.38 26.73 -7.00
CA THR A 362 -39.97 27.98 -7.50
C THR A 362 -41.20 27.69 -8.37
N THR A 363 -41.94 28.73 -8.75
CA THR A 363 -43.08 28.60 -9.68
C THR A 363 -42.69 28.09 -11.07
N THR A 364 -41.39 28.10 -11.42
CA THR A 364 -40.86 27.60 -12.70
C THR A 364 -40.00 26.35 -12.53
N GLY A 365 -40.14 25.67 -11.40
CA GLY A 365 -39.41 24.44 -11.05
C GLY A 365 -38.23 24.68 -10.09
N LEU A 366 -37.39 23.65 -9.97
CA LEU A 366 -36.24 23.65 -9.07
C LEU A 366 -35.16 24.63 -9.53
N ARG A 367 -34.59 25.39 -8.58
CA ARG A 367 -33.50 26.34 -8.81
C ARG A 367 -32.49 26.25 -7.67
N ALA A 368 -31.23 26.57 -7.97
CA ALA A 368 -30.17 26.76 -6.99
C ALA A 368 -29.30 27.95 -7.42
N VAL A 369 -28.56 28.53 -6.49
CA VAL A 369 -27.62 29.63 -6.80
C VAL A 369 -26.46 29.11 -7.66
N ASP A 370 -25.99 27.90 -7.36
CA ASP A 370 -25.05 27.13 -8.18
C ASP A 370 -25.68 25.77 -8.51
N PRO A 371 -26.31 25.61 -9.70
CA PRO A 371 -26.95 24.36 -10.11
C PRO A 371 -25.98 23.17 -10.20
N HIS A 372 -24.72 23.40 -10.57
CA HIS A 372 -23.72 22.33 -10.64
C HIS A 372 -23.35 21.84 -9.23
N ALA A 373 -23.17 22.77 -8.29
CA ALA A 373 -22.94 22.41 -6.88
C ALA A 373 -24.15 21.71 -6.24
N ALA A 374 -25.38 22.11 -6.61
CA ALA A 374 -26.60 21.48 -6.14
C ALA A 374 -26.78 20.04 -6.68
N GLN A 375 -26.48 19.84 -7.97
CA GLN A 375 -26.51 18.52 -8.61
C GLN A 375 -25.46 17.58 -8.02
N ALA A 376 -24.26 18.07 -7.73
CA ALA A 376 -23.22 17.29 -7.05
C ALA A 376 -23.68 16.78 -5.67
N LEU A 377 -24.57 17.51 -4.99
CA LEU A 377 -25.12 17.14 -3.68
C LEU A 377 -26.37 16.27 -3.70
N ASN A 378 -27.04 16.22 -4.84
CA ASN A 378 -28.29 15.50 -5.01
C ASN A 378 -28.24 14.83 -6.40
N PRO A 379 -27.39 13.80 -6.58
CA PRO A 379 -27.15 13.21 -7.89
C PRO A 379 -28.30 12.31 -8.40
N PHE A 380 -29.42 12.24 -7.68
CA PHE A 380 -30.57 11.37 -7.96
C PHE A 380 -31.80 12.13 -8.42
#